data_AF-A0A961PZM2-F1
#
_entry.id   AF-A0A961PZM2-F1
#
_cell.length_a   1.000
_cell.length_b   1.000
_cell.length_c   1.000
_cell.angle_alpha   90.00
_cell.angle_beta   90.00
_cell.angle_gamma   90.00
#
_symmetry.space_group_name_H-M   'P 1'
#
loop_
_entity.id
_entity.type
_entity.pdbx_description
1 polymer ?
#
loop_
_entity_poly.entity_id
_entity_poly.type
_entity_poly.pdbx_seq_one_letter_code
_entity_poly.pdbx_strand_id
1 'polypeptide(L)'
;MTEGLYVASRKGLVPIRRRNRGWEAGAAAFLGEPVSAILRDPRDGTLYAALRLGHFGCKLHRSGNDGASWEELPAPAYPAAPEPDAEAPALDMIWTLAAGGPDRLGEIWAGTLPGGLFVSPDRGETWSLVDSLWSRPERGEWFGGGFDHPG
;
A
#
# COMPACT_ATOMS: atom_id res chain seq x y z
N MET A 1 -8.84 17.48 14.49
CA MET A 1 -8.73 16.14 13.86
C MET A 1 -10.15 15.62 13.66
N THR A 2 -10.55 15.30 12.43
CA THR A 2 -11.82 14.62 12.17
C THR A 2 -11.72 13.21 12.75
N GLU A 3 -12.51 12.90 13.78
CA GLU A 3 -12.62 11.54 14.29
C GLU A 3 -13.29 10.66 13.22
N GLY A 4 -12.51 9.75 12.66
CA GLY A 4 -12.91 8.99 11.50
C GLY A 4 -12.04 7.76 11.31
N LEU A 5 -12.63 6.73 10.70
CA LEU A 5 -11.98 5.48 10.32
C LEU A 5 -12.11 5.33 8.80
N TYR A 6 -11.21 4.55 8.22
CA TYR A 6 -11.33 4.08 6.84
C TYR A 6 -11.36 2.57 6.88
N VAL A 7 -12.42 1.99 6.32
CA VAL A 7 -12.60 0.53 6.26
C VAL A 7 -12.29 0.06 4.85
N ALA A 8 -11.10 -0.49 4.67
CA ALA A 8 -10.70 -1.18 3.45
C ALA A 8 -11.29 -2.60 3.44
N SER A 9 -11.74 -3.05 2.26
CA SER A 9 -12.36 -4.36 2.10
C SER A 9 -12.12 -4.90 0.68
N ARG A 10 -12.52 -6.17 0.46
CA ARG A 10 -12.56 -6.76 -0.89
C ARG A 10 -13.61 -6.13 -1.83
N LYS A 11 -14.38 -5.15 -1.35
CA LYS A 11 -15.48 -4.50 -2.08
C LYS A 11 -15.34 -2.98 -2.13
N GLY A 12 -14.19 -2.45 -1.75
CA GLY A 12 -13.88 -1.02 -1.77
C GLY A 12 -13.49 -0.46 -0.41
N LEU A 13 -13.40 0.86 -0.36
CA LEU A 13 -13.01 1.66 0.80
C LEU A 13 -14.18 2.52 1.28
N VAL A 14 -14.57 2.36 2.55
CA VAL A 14 -15.65 3.15 3.14
C VAL A 14 -15.10 4.06 4.24
N PRO A 15 -15.19 5.39 4.11
CA PRO A 15 -14.92 6.30 5.21
C PRO A 15 -16.06 6.24 6.22
N ILE A 16 -15.74 6.08 7.49
CA ILE A 16 -16.70 6.16 8.59
C ILE A 16 -16.32 7.38 9.43
N ARG A 17 -17.28 8.25 9.72
CA ARG A 17 -17.07 9.51 10.42
C ARG A 17 -17.94 9.60 11.66
N ARG A 18 -17.38 10.13 12.74
CA ARG A 18 -18.18 10.43 13.93
C ARG A 18 -19.07 11.64 13.64
N ARG A 19 -20.36 11.49 13.91
CA ARG A 19 -21.39 12.54 13.81
C ARG A 19 -22.18 12.54 15.11
N ASN A 20 -22.28 13.70 15.77
CA ASN A 20 -22.99 13.86 17.06
C ASN A 20 -22.79 12.67 18.03
N ARG A 21 -23.78 11.77 18.09
CA ARG A 21 -23.83 10.62 19.01
C ARG A 21 -23.57 9.26 18.34
N GLY A 22 -23.09 9.22 17.09
CA GLY A 22 -22.92 7.99 16.35
C GLY A 22 -21.83 8.04 15.27
N TRP A 23 -21.78 6.98 14.49
CA TRP A 23 -20.88 6.82 13.35
C TRP A 23 -21.72 6.71 12.08
N GLU A 24 -21.31 7.40 11.03
CA GLU A 24 -21.98 7.39 9.73
C GLU A 24 -20.98 6.99 8.65
N ALA A 25 -21.39 6.07 7.78
CA ALA A 25 -20.64 5.68 6.60
C ALA A 25 -20.83 6.73 5.51
N GLY A 26 -19.72 7.22 4.95
CA GLY A 26 -19.72 8.09 3.78
C GLY A 26 -19.79 7.31 2.47
N ALA A 27 -19.67 8.03 1.36
CA ALA A 27 -19.60 7.43 0.03
C ALA A 27 -18.36 6.53 -0.09
N ALA A 28 -18.55 5.34 -0.65
CA ALA A 28 -17.46 4.41 -0.90
C ALA A 28 -16.57 4.89 -2.05
N ALA A 29 -15.25 4.74 -1.89
CA ALA A 29 -14.29 4.79 -2.97
C ALA A 29 -14.00 3.36 -3.46
N PHE A 30 -13.54 3.22 -4.72
CA PHE A 30 -13.12 1.93 -5.29
C PHE A 30 -14.21 0.85 -5.19
N LEU A 31 -15.47 1.19 -5.48
CA LEU A 31 -16.60 0.30 -5.27
C LEU A 31 -16.44 -0.99 -6.11
N GLY A 32 -16.45 -2.13 -5.42
CA GLY A 32 -16.25 -3.44 -6.03
C GLY A 32 -14.78 -3.85 -6.23
N GLU A 33 -13.84 -2.95 -5.96
CA GLU A 33 -12.41 -3.20 -6.10
C GLU A 33 -11.79 -3.58 -4.74
N PRO A 34 -10.93 -4.60 -4.68
CA PRO A 34 -10.29 -4.98 -3.42
C PRO A 34 -9.22 -3.97 -2.99
N VAL A 35 -9.40 -3.38 -1.81
CA VAL A 35 -8.42 -2.49 -1.17
C VAL A 35 -7.66 -3.31 -0.13
N SER A 36 -6.37 -3.56 -0.38
CA SER A 36 -5.52 -4.42 0.45
C SER A 36 -4.92 -3.66 1.63
N ALA A 37 -4.59 -2.38 1.46
CA ALA A 37 -4.05 -1.53 2.51
C ALA A 37 -4.56 -0.08 2.38
N ILE A 38 -4.73 0.57 3.53
CA ILE A 38 -5.03 2.00 3.62
C ILE A 38 -4.08 2.62 4.66
N LEU A 39 -3.47 3.73 4.31
CA LEU A 39 -2.64 4.54 5.20
C LEU A 39 -3.16 5.96 5.18
N ARG A 40 -3.30 6.56 6.37
CA ARG A 40 -3.35 8.01 6.53
C ARG A 40 -2.03 8.47 7.11
N ASP A 41 -1.30 9.28 6.37
CA ASP A 41 -0.08 9.88 6.86
C ASP A 41 -0.43 10.85 8.00
N PRO A 42 0.04 10.62 9.24
CA PRO A 42 -0.29 11.49 10.36
C PRO A 42 0.37 12.87 10.27
N ARG A 43 1.37 13.05 9.39
CA ARG A 43 2.17 14.28 9.29
C ARG A 43 1.46 15.36 8.48
N ASP A 44 0.68 14.98 7.47
CA ASP A 44 -0.05 15.92 6.62
C ASP A 44 -1.48 15.51 6.28
N GLY A 45 -1.92 14.33 6.69
CA GLY A 45 -3.28 13.82 6.46
C GLY A 45 -3.50 13.18 5.09
N THR A 46 -2.47 13.04 4.25
CA THR A 46 -2.54 12.37 2.95
C THR A 46 -3.00 10.92 3.12
N LEU A 47 -3.87 10.46 2.23
CA LEU A 47 -4.32 9.06 2.22
C LEU A 47 -3.67 8.31 1.08
N TYR A 48 -3.36 7.04 1.35
CA TYR A 48 -2.85 6.10 0.38
C TYR A 48 -3.68 4.83 0.42
N ALA A 49 -4.23 4.42 -0.72
CA ALA A 49 -5.00 3.19 -0.87
C ALA A 49 -4.29 2.27 -1.86
N ALA A 50 -3.91 1.08 -1.39
CA ALA A 50 -3.40 0.03 -2.26
C ALA A 50 -4.54 -0.92 -2.65
N LEU A 51 -4.61 -1.26 -3.93
CA LEU A 51 -5.63 -2.12 -4.51
C LEU A 51 -4.96 -3.39 -5.07
N ARG A 52 -5.63 -4.53 -4.91
CA ARG A 52 -5.23 -5.83 -5.48
C ARG A 52 -6.29 -6.26 -6.50
N LEU A 53 -6.06 -5.97 -7.78
CA LEU A 53 -7.06 -6.12 -8.85
C LEU A 53 -6.97 -7.47 -9.59
N GLY A 54 -6.27 -8.45 -9.02
CA GLY A 54 -6.08 -9.76 -9.66
C GLY A 54 -5.27 -9.63 -10.95
N HIS A 55 -5.87 -9.98 -12.09
CA HIS A 55 -5.20 -9.95 -13.39
C HIS A 55 -4.69 -8.55 -13.78
N PHE A 56 -5.30 -7.48 -13.27
CA PHE A 56 -4.86 -6.10 -13.53
C PHE A 56 -3.73 -5.62 -12.61
N GLY A 57 -3.26 -6.49 -11.70
CA GLY A 57 -2.13 -6.24 -10.81
C GLY A 57 -2.45 -5.37 -9.60
N CYS A 58 -1.38 -4.95 -8.92
CA CYS A 58 -1.45 -4.03 -7.79
C CYS A 58 -1.49 -2.57 -8.27
N LYS A 59 -2.35 -1.75 -7.66
CA LYS A 59 -2.45 -0.31 -7.90
C LYS A 59 -2.28 0.46 -6.61
N LEU A 60 -1.71 1.66 -6.69
CA LEU A 60 -1.60 2.58 -5.57
C LEU A 60 -2.30 3.87 -5.92
N HIS A 61 -3.12 4.39 -5.01
CA HIS A 61 -3.78 5.67 -5.19
C HIS A 61 -3.53 6.58 -4.00
N ARG A 62 -3.45 7.89 -4.26
CA ARG A 62 -3.29 8.93 -3.26
C ARG A 62 -4.47 9.88 -3.26
N SER A 63 -4.85 10.36 -2.06
CA SER A 63 -5.83 11.44 -1.90
C SER A 63 -5.31 12.50 -0.94
N GLY A 64 -5.32 13.76 -1.41
CA GLY A 64 -5.01 14.94 -0.60
C GLY A 64 -6.25 15.64 -0.02
N ASN A 65 -7.45 15.09 -0.23
CA ASN A 65 -8.73 15.73 0.14
C ASN A 65 -9.65 14.78 0.90
N ASP A 66 -9.10 14.05 1.87
CA ASP A 66 -9.81 13.15 2.78
C ASP A 66 -10.59 12.02 2.06
N GLY A 67 -10.16 11.65 0.85
CA GLY A 67 -10.74 10.56 0.05
C GLY A 67 -11.84 11.00 -0.92
N ALA A 68 -12.06 12.31 -1.10
CA ALA A 68 -13.05 12.83 -2.04
C ALA A 68 -12.65 12.61 -3.51
N SER A 69 -11.36 12.65 -3.83
CA SER A 69 -10.81 12.24 -5.12
C SER A 69 -9.47 11.53 -4.95
N TRP A 70 -9.13 10.71 -5.95
CA TRP A 70 -7.95 9.84 -5.92
C TRP A 70 -7.15 9.98 -7.21
N GLU A 71 -5.84 10.05 -7.06
CA GLU A 71 -4.84 10.04 -8.13
C GLU A 71 -4.16 8.67 -8.13
N GLU A 72 -4.05 8.02 -9.29
CA GLU A 72 -3.25 6.79 -9.42
C GLU A 72 -1.76 7.14 -9.43
N LEU A 73 -0.98 6.37 -8.66
CA LEU A 73 0.46 6.48 -8.53
C LEU A 73 1.15 5.22 -9.07
N PRO A 74 2.46 5.31 -9.39
CA PRO A 74 3.27 4.13 -9.62
C PRO A 74 3.24 3.19 -8.40
N ALA A 75 3.07 1.89 -8.67
CA ALA A 75 3.27 0.85 -7.65
C ALA A 75 4.76 0.46 -7.60
N PRO A 76 5.27 -0.07 -6.46
CA PRO A 76 6.61 -0.63 -6.40
C PRO A 76 6.82 -1.71 -7.46
N ALA A 77 8.03 -1.78 -8.01
CA ALA A 77 8.40 -2.81 -8.97
C ALA A 77 9.63 -3.56 -8.48
N TYR A 78 9.59 -4.88 -8.59
CA TYR A 78 10.77 -5.71 -8.35
C TYR A 78 11.81 -5.53 -9.47
N PRO A 79 13.09 -5.80 -9.19
CA PRO A 79 14.12 -5.85 -10.20
C PRO A 79 13.75 -6.83 -11.30
N ALA A 80 14.09 -6.48 -12.54
CA ALA A 80 13.99 -7.41 -13.66
C ALA A 80 14.85 -8.65 -13.40
N ALA A 81 14.47 -9.76 -14.02
CA ALA A 81 15.30 -10.96 -14.00
C ALA A 81 16.70 -10.63 -14.58
N PRO A 82 17.76 -11.23 -14.02
CA PRO A 82 19.13 -11.01 -14.51
C PRO A 82 19.32 -11.52 -15.94
N GLU A 83 18.53 -12.52 -16.34
CA GLU A 83 18.52 -13.11 -17.67
C GLU A 83 17.11 -13.06 -18.27
N PRO A 84 16.95 -12.89 -19.60
CA PRO A 84 15.64 -12.74 -20.25
C PRO A 84 14.66 -13.89 -20.02
N ASP A 85 15.18 -15.11 -19.85
CA ASP A 85 14.39 -16.33 -19.68
C ASP A 85 14.21 -16.73 -18.21
N ALA A 86 14.78 -15.97 -17.27
CA ALA A 86 14.63 -16.23 -15.84
C ALA A 86 13.34 -15.60 -15.30
N GLU A 87 12.70 -16.28 -14.35
CA GLU A 87 11.46 -15.79 -13.73
C GLU A 87 11.77 -14.64 -12.77
N ALA A 88 11.23 -13.44 -13.06
CA ALA A 88 11.30 -12.30 -12.16
C ALA A 88 10.09 -12.30 -11.21
N PRO A 89 10.27 -11.98 -9.93
CA PRO A 89 9.13 -11.75 -9.05
C PRO A 89 8.32 -10.55 -9.56
N ALA A 90 7.00 -10.69 -9.60
CA ALA A 90 6.08 -9.61 -9.93
C ALA A 90 5.30 -9.20 -8.68
N LEU A 91 4.99 -7.91 -8.55
CA LEU A 91 4.18 -7.41 -7.45
C LEU A 91 2.72 -7.88 -7.60
N ASP A 92 2.27 -8.75 -6.70
CA ASP A 92 0.86 -9.14 -6.60
C ASP A 92 0.07 -8.15 -5.73
N MET A 93 0.65 -7.70 -4.62
CA MET A 93 -0.07 -6.88 -3.64
C MET A 93 0.87 -6.05 -2.79
N ILE A 94 0.49 -4.81 -2.48
CA ILE A 94 0.99 -4.10 -1.30
C ILE A 94 0.18 -4.60 -0.11
N TRP A 95 0.84 -5.36 0.76
CA TRP A 95 0.25 -5.98 1.94
C TRP A 95 0.03 -4.97 3.06
N THR A 96 0.97 -4.03 3.22
CA THR A 96 0.91 -3.01 4.26
C THR A 96 1.62 -1.73 3.83
N LEU A 97 1.18 -0.62 4.40
CA LEU A 97 1.74 0.71 4.19
C LEU A 97 2.04 1.35 5.54
N ALA A 98 3.16 2.06 5.63
CA ALA A 98 3.53 2.84 6.82
C ALA A 98 4.07 4.22 6.43
N ALA A 99 3.77 5.23 7.22
CA ALA A 99 4.43 6.53 7.12
C ALA A 99 5.84 6.43 7.73
N GLY A 100 6.79 7.18 7.19
CA GLY A 100 8.09 7.40 7.81
C GLY A 100 8.00 8.19 9.12
N GLY A 101 9.16 8.49 9.70
CA GLY A 101 9.26 9.28 10.93
C GLY A 101 8.62 10.68 10.84
N PRO A 102 8.35 11.33 11.98
CA PRO A 102 7.68 12.64 12.03
C PRO A 102 8.44 13.75 11.28
N ASP A 103 9.76 13.60 11.14
CA ASP A 103 10.68 14.49 10.43
C ASP A 103 10.85 14.16 8.93
N ARG A 104 10.22 13.08 8.45
CA ARG A 104 10.41 12.54 7.10
C ARG A 104 9.21 12.75 6.18
N LEU A 105 8.67 13.97 6.14
CA LEU A 105 7.47 14.30 5.38
C LEU A 105 7.53 13.73 3.95
N GLY A 106 6.49 13.02 3.53
CA GLY A 106 6.40 12.39 2.21
C GLY A 106 7.02 10.99 2.13
N GLU A 107 7.85 10.58 3.08
CA GLU A 107 8.42 9.23 3.09
C GLU A 107 7.35 8.19 3.47
N ILE A 108 7.07 7.21 2.62
CA ILE A 108 6.19 6.08 2.92
C ILE A 108 6.89 4.75 2.62
N TRP A 109 6.49 3.71 3.32
CA TRP A 109 7.04 2.37 3.22
C TRP A 109 5.95 1.39 2.80
N ALA A 110 6.30 0.42 1.95
CA ALA A 110 5.40 -0.64 1.51
C ALA A 110 6.03 -2.01 1.79
N GLY A 111 5.29 -2.85 2.51
CA GLY A 111 5.53 -4.29 2.56
C GLY A 111 4.66 -4.97 1.51
N THR A 112 5.25 -5.85 0.71
CA THR A 112 4.62 -6.40 -0.51
C THR A 112 4.40 -7.91 -0.45
N LEU A 113 3.71 -8.44 -1.46
CA LEU A 113 3.63 -9.86 -1.80
C LEU A 113 4.06 -10.05 -3.27
N PRO A 114 5.03 -10.92 -3.60
CA PRO A 114 5.97 -11.64 -2.70
C PRO A 114 6.63 -10.71 -1.69
N GLY A 115 7.20 -11.23 -0.60
CA GLY A 115 7.68 -10.33 0.45
C GLY A 115 8.95 -9.59 0.07
N GLY A 116 8.85 -8.27 0.24
CA GLY A 116 9.85 -7.27 -0.03
C GLY A 116 9.49 -5.99 0.72
N LEU A 117 10.49 -5.17 1.01
CA LEU A 117 10.30 -3.88 1.66
C LEU A 117 10.74 -2.78 0.68
N PHE A 118 9.85 -1.85 0.41
CA PHE A 118 10.11 -0.70 -0.45
C PHE A 118 9.92 0.60 0.33
N VAL A 119 10.66 1.63 -0.07
CA VAL A 119 10.53 2.99 0.43
C VAL A 119 10.32 3.95 -0.73
N SER A 120 9.43 4.91 -0.52
CA SER A 120 9.24 6.07 -1.38
C SER A 120 9.52 7.32 -0.56
N PRO A 121 10.47 8.19 -0.93
CA PRO A 121 10.76 9.42 -0.20
C PRO A 121 9.84 10.59 -0.60
N ASP A 122 9.00 10.40 -1.62
CA ASP A 122 8.36 11.47 -2.38
C ASP A 122 6.85 11.26 -2.56
N ARG A 123 6.18 10.78 -1.49
CA ARG A 123 4.72 10.60 -1.45
C ARG A 123 4.21 9.55 -2.43
N GLY A 124 4.99 8.51 -2.69
CA GLY A 124 4.62 7.37 -3.52
C GLY A 124 4.91 7.54 -5.02
N GLU A 125 5.61 8.61 -5.42
CA GLU A 125 5.91 8.88 -6.84
C GLU A 125 7.03 7.97 -7.36
N THR A 126 8.06 7.73 -6.54
CA THR A 126 9.16 6.81 -6.84
C THR A 126 9.37 5.81 -5.71
N TRP A 127 9.85 4.62 -6.06
CA TRP A 127 10.06 3.51 -5.12
C TRP A 127 11.46 2.93 -5.25
N SER A 128 12.06 2.61 -4.11
CA SER A 128 13.33 1.89 -4.01
C SER A 128 13.15 0.64 -3.16
N LEU A 129 13.68 -0.48 -3.63
CA LEU A 129 13.75 -1.73 -2.88
C LEU A 129 14.81 -1.62 -1.78
N VAL A 130 14.53 -2.18 -0.60
CA VAL A 130 15.51 -2.28 0.48
C VAL A 130 16.40 -3.50 0.24
N ASP A 131 17.47 -3.30 -0.52
CA ASP A 131 18.38 -4.37 -0.95
C ASP A 131 18.99 -5.16 0.21
N SER A 132 19.24 -4.50 1.34
CA SER A 132 19.83 -5.14 2.52
C SER A 132 18.97 -6.26 3.12
N LEU A 133 17.65 -6.18 2.94
CA LEU A 133 16.72 -7.27 3.28
C LEU A 133 16.52 -8.22 2.11
N TRP A 134 16.37 -7.67 0.90
CA TRP A 134 16.13 -8.46 -0.30
C TRP A 134 17.22 -9.50 -0.61
N SER A 135 18.48 -9.12 -0.40
CA SER A 135 19.65 -9.95 -0.69
C SER A 135 20.06 -10.89 0.45
N ARG A 136 19.26 -10.99 1.53
CA ARG A 136 19.53 -11.94 2.62
C ARG A 136 19.40 -13.38 2.10
N PRO A 137 20.42 -14.25 2.34
CA PRO A 137 20.34 -15.65 1.93
C PRO A 137 19.13 -16.38 2.52
N GLU A 138 18.73 -16.01 3.73
CA GLU A 138 17.65 -16.65 4.48
C GLU A 138 16.25 -16.13 4.09
N ARG A 139 16.15 -15.13 3.20
CA ARG A 139 14.86 -14.53 2.79
C ARG A 139 13.87 -15.57 2.30
N GLY A 140 14.35 -16.59 1.58
CA GLY A 140 13.51 -17.71 1.12
C GLY A 140 12.84 -18.52 2.23
N GLU A 141 13.24 -18.32 3.49
CA GLU A 141 12.75 -19.05 4.67
C GLU A 141 11.78 -18.23 5.53
N TRP A 142 11.57 -16.93 5.27
CA TRP A 142 10.75 -16.07 6.12
C TRP A 142 9.26 -16.23 5.80
N PHE A 143 8.69 -17.35 6.23
CA PHE A 143 7.27 -17.66 6.17
C PHE A 143 6.53 -17.21 7.44
N GLY A 144 5.19 -17.29 7.41
CA GLY A 144 4.34 -17.04 8.58
C GLY A 144 3.44 -15.80 8.47
N GLY A 145 3.49 -15.08 7.34
CA GLY A 145 2.65 -13.90 7.07
C GLY A 145 1.22 -14.21 6.58
N GLY A 146 0.84 -15.50 6.45
CA GLY A 146 -0.48 -15.91 5.95
C GLY A 146 -0.59 -16.05 4.42
N PHE A 147 0.54 -16.04 3.71
CA PHE A 147 0.64 -16.32 2.27
C PHE A 147 1.78 -17.31 1.98
N ASP A 148 1.73 -17.95 0.81
CA ASP A 148 2.67 -19.00 0.40
C ASP A 148 3.99 -18.46 -0.15
N HIS A 149 4.17 -17.13 -0.20
CA HIS A 149 5.41 -16.50 -0.62
C HIS A 149 6.17 -15.96 0.59
N PRO A 150 7.46 -16.29 0.74
CA PRO A 150 8.28 -15.76 1.81
C PRO A 150 8.55 -14.27 1.61
N GLY A 151 8.95 -13.59 2.68
CA GLY A 151 9.40 -12.19 2.64
C GLY A 151 10.84 -11.96 2.98
#